data_AF-A0A409XPY6-F1
#
_entry.id   AF-A0A409XPY6-F1
#
_cell.length_a   1.000
_cell.length_b   1.000
_cell.length_c   1.000
_cell.angle_alpha   90.00
_cell.angle_beta   90.00
_cell.angle_gamma   90.00
#
_symmetry.space_group_name_H-M   'P 1'
#
loop_
_entity.id
_entity.type
_entity.pdbx_description
1 polymer ?
#
loop_
_entity_poly.entity_id
_entity_poly.type
_entity_poly.pdbx_seq_one_letter_code
_entity_poly.pdbx_strand_id
1 'polypeptide(L)'
;MVDQQMMIDAPKTRELSLSKPTPFNGKQFKSKKFLQECILYMGINKDVYDTEPKQIAFILSFMQEGNVVVWKQQFIQNKLNLDTGDIDLLTYKEFIDKLQKAFKPEEEDIDALDKLKMLQQRNLTAEQLVTKFKLLVGEAGMSNDSDTTNKLLIKMFKKVQNLALVQKIIQSEKRPTKIKEWYDKAMSYDRSYRLAMAIKGPSQSNARFIPRSAPRKDPFAMDVDVMTTEERTSLMKKGAYANNQDILL
;
A
#
# COMPACT_ATOMS: atom_id res chain seq x y z
N MET A 1 -51.75 -3.99 -59.75
CA MET A 1 -51.19 -3.61 -58.44
C MET A 1 -50.47 -4.83 -57.91
N VAL A 2 -49.15 -4.81 -57.92
CA VAL A 2 -48.32 -5.83 -57.29
C VAL A 2 -47.39 -5.04 -56.38
N ASP A 3 -47.70 -5.04 -55.09
CA ASP A 3 -46.90 -4.37 -54.07
C ASP A 3 -45.55 -5.08 -53.96
N GLN A 4 -44.52 -4.36 -54.38
CA GLN A 4 -43.14 -4.77 -54.29
C GLN A 4 -42.67 -4.48 -52.86
N GLN A 5 -42.80 -5.48 -51.99
CA GLN A 5 -42.33 -5.42 -50.61
C GLN A 5 -40.80 -5.23 -50.61
N MET A 6 -40.35 -4.00 -50.32
CA MET A 6 -38.95 -3.72 -50.01
C MET A 6 -38.59 -4.44 -48.71
N MET A 7 -37.78 -5.49 -48.79
CA MET A 7 -37.09 -6.04 -47.64
C MET A 7 -36.04 -5.03 -47.18
N ILE A 8 -36.36 -4.32 -46.09
CA ILE A 8 -35.42 -3.46 -45.39
C ILE A 8 -34.48 -4.41 -44.65
N ASP A 9 -33.29 -4.62 -45.21
CA ASP A 9 -32.20 -5.35 -44.56
C ASP A 9 -31.90 -4.62 -43.24
N ALA A 10 -32.18 -5.26 -42.11
CA ALA A 10 -31.88 -4.69 -40.80
C ALA A 10 -30.37 -4.38 -40.73
N PRO A 11 -29.94 -3.21 -40.21
CA PRO A 11 -28.53 -2.88 -40.17
C PRO A 11 -27.78 -3.92 -39.34
N LYS A 12 -26.88 -4.68 -39.98
CA LYS A 12 -25.95 -5.58 -39.27
C LYS A 12 -25.12 -4.76 -38.28
N THR A 13 -25.45 -4.86 -37.00
CA THR A 13 -24.72 -4.15 -35.95
C THR A 13 -23.28 -4.67 -35.93
N ARG A 14 -22.33 -3.77 -36.19
CA ARG A 14 -20.90 -4.10 -36.26
C ARG A 14 -20.31 -4.04 -34.85
N GLU A 15 -19.55 -5.07 -34.50
CA GLU A 15 -18.79 -5.11 -33.26
C GLU A 15 -17.77 -3.96 -33.21
N LEU A 16 -17.78 -3.19 -32.12
CA LEU A 16 -16.80 -2.15 -31.84
C LEU A 16 -15.45 -2.82 -31.55
N SER A 17 -14.43 -2.42 -32.32
CA SER A 17 -13.05 -2.88 -32.14
C SER A 17 -12.41 -2.24 -30.90
N LEU A 18 -12.73 -2.81 -29.74
CA LEU A 18 -12.04 -2.56 -28.48
C LEU A 18 -10.88 -3.54 -28.30
N SER A 19 -9.96 -3.20 -27.39
CA SER A 19 -9.00 -4.17 -26.87
C SER A 19 -9.74 -5.38 -26.31
N LYS A 20 -9.48 -6.55 -26.89
CA LYS A 20 -10.11 -7.81 -26.48
C LYS A 20 -9.63 -8.20 -25.07
N PRO A 21 -10.44 -8.93 -24.28
CA PRO A 21 -10.01 -9.45 -22.98
C PRO A 21 -8.72 -10.25 -23.08
N THR A 22 -7.89 -10.18 -22.05
CA THR A 22 -6.65 -10.96 -22.00
C THR A 22 -6.99 -12.45 -21.89
N PRO A 23 -6.33 -13.37 -22.63
CA PRO A 23 -6.54 -14.79 -22.47
C PRO A 23 -6.40 -15.24 -21.01
N PHE A 24 -7.38 -16.00 -20.53
CA PHE A 24 -7.41 -16.49 -19.17
C PHE A 24 -6.72 -17.85 -19.10
N ASN A 25 -5.72 -17.94 -18.23
CA ASN A 25 -4.92 -19.15 -18.05
C ASN A 25 -5.32 -20.00 -16.85
N GLY A 26 -6.49 -19.70 -16.25
CA GLY A 26 -6.94 -20.39 -15.03
C GLY A 26 -6.21 -19.95 -13.76
N LYS A 27 -5.28 -18.99 -13.81
CA LYS A 27 -4.67 -18.43 -12.59
C LYS A 27 -5.75 -17.68 -11.81
N GLN A 28 -6.02 -18.16 -10.61
CA GLN A 28 -7.11 -17.72 -9.73
C GLN A 28 -7.14 -16.20 -9.49
N PHE A 29 -5.97 -15.57 -9.26
CA PHE A 29 -5.83 -14.10 -9.10
C PHE A 29 -6.28 -13.28 -10.32
N LYS A 30 -6.46 -13.91 -11.49
CA LYS A 30 -6.89 -13.23 -12.72
C LYS A 30 -8.37 -13.46 -13.05
N SER A 31 -9.10 -14.30 -12.32
CA SER A 31 -10.48 -14.70 -12.69
C SER A 31 -11.48 -13.53 -12.60
N LYS A 32 -11.43 -12.74 -11.52
CA LYS A 32 -12.29 -11.55 -11.34
C LYS A 32 -12.00 -10.47 -12.38
N LYS A 33 -10.72 -10.15 -12.58
CA LYS A 33 -10.28 -9.18 -13.61
C LYS A 33 -10.70 -9.63 -15.00
N PHE A 34 -10.52 -10.91 -15.32
CA PHE A 34 -10.95 -11.51 -16.57
C PHE A 34 -12.46 -11.36 -16.80
N LEU A 35 -13.29 -11.72 -15.83
CA LEU A 35 -14.75 -11.55 -15.94
C LEU A 35 -15.15 -10.09 -16.12
N GLN A 36 -14.49 -9.16 -15.42
CA GLN A 36 -14.74 -7.72 -15.59
C GLN A 36 -14.40 -7.24 -17.01
N GLU A 37 -13.27 -7.67 -17.58
CA GLU A 37 -12.89 -7.37 -18.96
C GLU A 37 -13.93 -7.92 -19.95
N CYS A 38 -14.40 -9.15 -19.74
CA CYS A 38 -15.44 -9.77 -20.58
C CYS A 38 -16.77 -9.03 -20.49
N ILE A 39 -17.24 -8.72 -19.27
CA ILE A 39 -18.52 -8.02 -19.05
C ILE A 39 -18.46 -6.61 -19.66
N LEU A 40 -17.35 -5.90 -19.50
CA LEU A 40 -17.16 -4.58 -20.09
C LEU A 40 -17.23 -4.63 -21.61
N TYR A 41 -16.53 -5.59 -22.23
CA TYR A 41 -16.50 -5.75 -23.68
C TYR A 41 -17.89 -6.08 -24.24
N MET A 42 -18.57 -7.06 -23.65
CA MET A 42 -19.93 -7.45 -24.08
C MET A 42 -20.95 -6.35 -23.80
N GLY A 43 -20.79 -5.60 -22.72
CA GLY A 43 -21.67 -4.47 -22.39
C GLY A 43 -21.59 -3.34 -23.41
N ILE A 44 -20.41 -3.08 -23.98
CA ILE A 44 -20.23 -2.11 -25.07
C ILE A 44 -20.76 -2.67 -26.40
N ASN A 45 -20.61 -3.98 -26.62
CA ASN A 45 -21.09 -4.69 -27.81
C ASN A 45 -22.44 -5.38 -27.58
N LYS A 46 -23.35 -4.77 -26.80
CA LYS A 46 -24.56 -5.42 -26.30
C LYS A 46 -25.46 -5.95 -27.41
N ASP A 47 -25.54 -5.25 -28.53
CA ASP A 47 -26.34 -5.65 -29.69
C ASP A 47 -25.77 -6.88 -30.43
N VAL A 48 -24.47 -7.15 -30.27
CA VAL A 48 -23.81 -8.35 -30.80
C VAL A 48 -23.96 -9.52 -29.83
N TYR A 49 -23.82 -9.24 -28.52
CA TYR A 49 -23.94 -10.21 -27.42
C TYR A 49 -25.30 -10.09 -26.71
N ASP A 50 -26.36 -10.10 -27.50
CA ASP A 50 -27.76 -9.88 -27.10
C ASP A 50 -28.42 -11.08 -26.41
N THR A 51 -27.79 -12.25 -26.48
CA THR A 51 -28.32 -13.53 -26.01
C THR A 51 -27.33 -14.21 -25.06
N GLU A 52 -27.85 -14.89 -24.02
CA GLU A 52 -27.00 -15.59 -23.04
C GLU A 52 -26.03 -16.60 -23.67
N PRO A 53 -26.43 -17.41 -24.67
CA PRO A 53 -25.50 -18.30 -25.39
C PRO A 53 -24.31 -17.58 -26.01
N LYS A 54 -24.52 -16.42 -26.66
CA LYS A 54 -23.43 -15.64 -27.27
C LYS A 54 -22.47 -15.11 -26.20
N GLN A 55 -23.01 -14.67 -25.06
CA GLN A 55 -22.21 -14.19 -23.93
C GLN A 55 -21.35 -15.30 -23.31
N ILE A 56 -21.96 -16.48 -23.10
CA ILE A 56 -21.25 -17.65 -22.57
C ILE A 56 -20.17 -18.11 -23.56
N ALA A 57 -20.50 -18.22 -24.85
CA ALA A 57 -19.55 -18.60 -25.89
C ALA A 57 -18.37 -17.62 -25.98
N PHE A 58 -18.63 -16.31 -25.84
CA PHE A 58 -17.60 -15.30 -25.79
C PHE A 58 -16.62 -15.55 -24.64
N ILE A 59 -17.11 -15.71 -23.41
CA ILE A 59 -16.26 -15.97 -22.24
C ILE A 59 -15.43 -17.25 -22.43
N LEU A 60 -16.03 -18.32 -22.92
CA LEU A 60 -15.34 -19.59 -23.20
C LEU A 60 -14.27 -19.45 -24.29
N SER A 61 -14.45 -18.53 -25.24
CA SER A 61 -13.47 -18.31 -26.32
C SER A 61 -12.13 -17.78 -25.81
N PHE A 62 -12.11 -17.02 -24.71
CA PHE A 62 -10.89 -16.46 -24.10
C PHE A 62 -10.25 -17.38 -23.04
N MET A 63 -10.84 -18.55 -22.78
CA MET A 63 -10.30 -19.60 -21.92
C MET A 63 -9.34 -20.50 -22.71
N GLN A 64 -8.15 -19.99 -23.03
CA GLN A 64 -7.24 -20.61 -24.00
C GLN A 64 -5.97 -21.20 -23.39
N GLU A 65 -5.69 -20.95 -22.11
CA GLU A 65 -4.41 -21.31 -21.49
C GLU A 65 -4.57 -22.07 -20.17
N GLY A 66 -3.57 -22.88 -19.81
CA GLY A 66 -3.47 -23.52 -18.49
C GLY A 66 -4.65 -24.45 -18.13
N ASN A 67 -4.91 -24.58 -16.83
CA ASN A 67 -5.89 -25.54 -16.31
C ASN A 67 -7.34 -25.20 -16.70
N VAL A 68 -7.60 -23.97 -17.18
CA VAL A 68 -8.95 -23.56 -17.61
C VAL A 68 -9.38 -24.28 -18.89
N VAL A 69 -8.43 -24.71 -19.73
CA VAL A 69 -8.73 -25.39 -20.99
C VAL A 69 -9.39 -26.75 -20.71
N VAL A 70 -8.90 -27.47 -19.71
CA VAL A 70 -9.48 -28.76 -19.28
C VAL A 70 -10.89 -28.55 -18.73
N TRP A 71 -11.08 -27.54 -17.88
CA TRP A 71 -12.41 -27.20 -17.35
C TRP A 71 -13.39 -26.81 -18.46
N LYS A 72 -12.94 -25.98 -19.42
CA LYS A 72 -13.73 -25.60 -20.61
C LYS A 72 -14.14 -26.84 -21.41
N GLN A 73 -13.21 -27.77 -21.64
CA GLN A 73 -13.47 -28.98 -22.41
C GLN A 73 -14.51 -29.86 -21.71
N GLN A 74 -14.38 -30.05 -20.40
CA GLN A 74 -15.37 -30.79 -19.59
C GLN A 74 -16.73 -30.09 -19.58
N PHE A 75 -16.75 -28.76 -19.46
CA PHE A 75 -17.98 -27.98 -19.51
C PHE A 75 -18.70 -28.16 -20.85
N ILE A 76 -17.97 -28.05 -21.97
CA ILE A 76 -18.52 -28.23 -23.32
C ILE A 76 -18.98 -29.67 -23.53
N GLN A 77 -18.19 -30.68 -23.16
CA GLN A 77 -18.57 -32.10 -23.31
C GLN A 77 -19.86 -32.44 -22.57
N ASN A 78 -20.10 -31.86 -21.39
CA ASN A 78 -21.31 -32.10 -20.63
C ASN A 78 -22.55 -31.37 -21.18
N LYS A 79 -22.37 -30.46 -22.14
CA LYS A 79 -23.38 -29.47 -22.55
C LYS A 79 -23.64 -29.44 -24.05
N LEU A 80 -22.71 -29.95 -24.84
CA LEU A 80 -22.81 -30.13 -26.27
C LEU A 80 -23.39 -31.51 -26.56
N ASN A 81 -24.53 -31.54 -27.23
CA ASN A 81 -25.01 -32.78 -27.81
C ASN A 81 -24.42 -32.91 -29.22
N LEU A 82 -23.48 -33.84 -29.40
CA LEU A 82 -22.84 -34.05 -30.71
C LEU A 82 -23.79 -34.66 -31.74
N ASP A 83 -24.88 -35.30 -31.30
CA ASP A 83 -25.82 -36.00 -32.19
C ASP A 83 -26.86 -35.04 -32.78
N THR A 84 -27.29 -34.02 -32.01
CA THR A 84 -28.23 -32.99 -32.50
C THR A 84 -27.57 -31.69 -32.92
N GLY A 85 -26.31 -31.45 -32.52
CA GLY A 85 -25.63 -30.17 -32.72
C GLY A 85 -26.15 -29.04 -31.81
N ASP A 86 -27.07 -29.36 -30.90
CA ASP A 86 -27.65 -28.42 -29.95
C ASP A 86 -26.76 -28.24 -28.72
N ILE A 87 -26.80 -27.03 -28.17
CA ILE A 87 -26.09 -26.68 -26.94
C ILE A 87 -27.12 -26.38 -25.85
N ASP A 88 -27.25 -27.28 -24.88
CA ASP A 88 -28.08 -27.08 -23.69
C ASP A 88 -27.34 -26.21 -22.67
N LEU A 89 -27.10 -24.94 -23.02
CA LEU A 89 -26.42 -24.02 -22.12
C LEU A 89 -27.29 -23.70 -20.91
N LEU A 90 -26.66 -23.69 -19.74
CA LEU A 90 -27.27 -23.13 -18.54
C LEU A 90 -27.49 -21.63 -18.73
N THR A 91 -28.31 -21.04 -17.84
CA THR A 91 -28.46 -19.59 -17.83
C THR A 91 -27.12 -18.89 -17.60
N TYR A 92 -26.97 -17.66 -18.09
CA TYR A 92 -25.74 -16.88 -17.91
C TYR A 92 -25.32 -16.79 -16.44
N LYS A 93 -26.29 -16.62 -15.53
CA LYS A 93 -26.06 -16.59 -14.09
C LYS A 93 -25.46 -17.89 -13.57
N GLU A 94 -26.06 -19.03 -13.91
CA GLU A 94 -25.58 -20.35 -13.47
C GLU A 94 -24.19 -20.66 -14.02
N PHE A 95 -23.91 -20.23 -15.25
CA PHE A 95 -22.58 -20.34 -15.84
C PHE A 95 -21.55 -19.55 -15.03
N ILE A 96 -21.82 -18.28 -14.72
CA ILE A 96 -20.92 -17.44 -13.91
C ILE A 96 -20.72 -18.04 -12.53
N ASP A 97 -21.77 -18.53 -11.87
CA ASP A 97 -21.67 -19.16 -10.55
C ASP A 97 -20.79 -20.42 -10.60
N LYS A 98 -20.95 -21.28 -11.62
CA LYS A 98 -20.10 -22.47 -11.83
C LYS A 98 -18.65 -22.10 -12.10
N LEU A 99 -18.41 -21.12 -12.95
CA LEU A 99 -17.07 -20.62 -13.30
C LEU A 99 -16.41 -20.04 -12.05
N GLN A 100 -17.11 -19.18 -11.33
CA GLN A 100 -16.62 -18.60 -10.08
C GLN A 100 -16.39 -19.65 -9.02
N LYS A 101 -17.20 -20.70 -8.92
CA LYS A 101 -16.98 -21.82 -7.98
C LYS A 101 -15.76 -22.65 -8.36
N ALA A 102 -15.58 -22.94 -9.65
CA ALA A 102 -14.45 -23.73 -10.15
C ALA A 102 -13.11 -23.00 -10.01
N PHE A 103 -13.13 -21.66 -10.10
CA PHE A 103 -11.95 -20.80 -9.96
C PHE A 103 -12.03 -19.90 -8.74
N LYS A 104 -12.83 -20.30 -7.72
CA LYS A 104 -12.96 -19.53 -6.50
C LYS A 104 -11.63 -19.61 -5.77
N PRO A 105 -11.01 -18.50 -5.41
CA PRO A 105 -10.01 -18.52 -4.37
C PRO A 105 -10.74 -18.85 -3.07
N GLU A 106 -10.60 -20.10 -2.61
CA GLU A 106 -11.13 -20.56 -1.32
C GLU A 106 -10.55 -19.75 -0.14
N GLU A 107 -9.45 -19.01 -0.39
CA GLU A 107 -8.67 -18.30 0.59
C GLU A 107 -8.48 -16.79 0.32
N GLU A 108 -9.14 -16.13 -0.64
CA GLU A 108 -8.85 -14.69 -0.95
C GLU A 108 -9.20 -13.75 0.21
N ASP A 109 -10.33 -13.96 0.88
CA ASP A 109 -10.70 -13.15 2.03
C ASP A 109 -9.73 -13.38 3.20
N ILE A 110 -9.21 -14.60 3.32
CA ILE A 110 -8.28 -15.00 4.37
C ILE A 110 -6.88 -14.45 4.06
N ASP A 111 -6.39 -14.62 2.83
CA ASP A 111 -5.09 -14.17 2.34
C ASP A 111 -5.02 -12.65 2.24
N ALA A 112 -6.05 -11.95 1.74
CA ALA A 112 -6.09 -10.49 1.75
C ALA A 112 -6.14 -9.94 3.19
N LEU A 113 -6.92 -10.56 4.08
CA LEU A 113 -6.97 -10.17 5.49
C LEU A 113 -5.66 -10.47 6.22
N ASP A 114 -4.98 -11.58 5.91
CA ASP A 114 -3.71 -11.96 6.50
C ASP A 114 -2.57 -11.08 5.96
N LYS A 115 -2.56 -10.78 4.66
CA LYS A 115 -1.72 -9.73 4.06
C LYS A 115 -1.96 -8.37 4.70
N LEU A 116 -3.21 -8.03 5.01
CA LEU A 116 -3.57 -6.77 5.69
C LEU A 116 -3.05 -6.75 7.14
N LYS A 117 -3.11 -7.88 7.86
CA LYS A 117 -2.55 -8.03 9.22
C LYS A 117 -1.02 -7.99 9.21
N MET A 118 -0.38 -8.54 8.18
CA MET A 118 1.08 -8.55 8.02
C MET A 118 1.63 -7.24 7.45
N LEU A 119 0.78 -6.39 6.87
CA LEU A 119 1.20 -5.12 6.30
C LEU A 119 1.81 -4.24 7.40
N GLN A 120 2.99 -3.70 7.12
CA GLN A 120 3.70 -2.78 8.01
C GLN A 120 4.28 -1.64 7.18
N GLN A 121 4.29 -0.43 7.76
CA GLN A 121 4.83 0.75 7.09
C GLN A 121 6.30 0.56 6.67
N ARG A 122 7.16 0.05 7.56
CA ARG A 122 8.61 -0.16 7.30
C ARG A 122 9.22 1.06 6.57
N ASN A 123 9.71 0.87 5.35
CA ASN A 123 10.34 1.90 4.50
C ASN A 123 9.37 2.54 3.49
N LEU A 124 8.07 2.20 3.53
CA LEU A 124 7.06 2.77 2.65
C LEU A 124 6.72 4.19 3.09
N THR A 125 6.55 5.08 2.11
CA THR A 125 5.96 6.40 2.36
C THR A 125 4.49 6.25 2.77
N ALA A 126 3.93 7.26 3.44
CA ALA A 126 2.52 7.21 3.81
C ALA A 126 1.60 7.03 2.59
N GLU A 127 1.94 7.64 1.46
CA GLU A 127 1.19 7.51 0.21
C GLU A 127 1.22 6.08 -0.34
N GLN A 128 2.41 5.46 -0.40
CA GLN A 128 2.54 4.05 -0.83
C GLN A 128 1.79 3.11 0.11
N LEU A 129 1.85 3.37 1.42
CA LEU A 129 1.15 2.58 2.42
C LEU A 129 -0.37 2.68 2.25
N VAL A 130 -0.89 3.89 2.08
CA VAL A 130 -2.33 4.13 1.85
C VAL A 130 -2.79 3.41 0.59
N THR A 131 -2.04 3.48 -0.50
CA THR A 131 -2.39 2.80 -1.76
C THR A 131 -2.43 1.29 -1.59
N LYS A 132 -1.40 0.68 -0.97
CA LYS A 132 -1.39 -0.77 -0.69
C LYS A 132 -2.52 -1.20 0.22
N PHE A 133 -2.78 -0.42 1.27
CA PHE A 133 -3.86 -0.73 2.22
C PHE A 133 -5.23 -0.64 1.54
N LYS A 134 -5.49 0.38 0.72
CA LYS A 134 -6.75 0.51 -0.05
C LYS A 134 -6.96 -0.65 -1.01
N LEU A 135 -5.89 -1.11 -1.66
CA LEU A 135 -5.94 -2.27 -2.55
C LEU A 135 -6.37 -3.53 -1.78
N LEU A 136 -5.68 -3.85 -0.68
CA LEU A 136 -5.98 -5.03 0.13
C LEU A 136 -7.38 -4.98 0.77
N VAL A 137 -7.84 -3.79 1.18
CA VAL A 137 -9.21 -3.58 1.69
C VAL A 137 -10.25 -3.88 0.62
N GLY A 138 -10.00 -3.46 -0.63
CA GLY A 138 -10.85 -3.76 -1.78
C GLY A 138 -10.82 -5.23 -2.19
N GLU A 139 -9.65 -5.89 -2.09
CA GLU A 139 -9.49 -7.33 -2.31
C GLU A 139 -10.26 -8.15 -1.25
N ALA A 140 -10.18 -7.75 0.02
CA ALA A 140 -10.92 -8.36 1.13
C ALA A 140 -12.44 -8.03 1.16
N GLY A 141 -12.97 -7.38 0.12
CA GLY A 141 -14.39 -7.05 0.02
C GLY A 141 -14.92 -6.07 1.07
N MET A 142 -14.04 -5.35 1.78
CA MET A 142 -14.44 -4.42 2.83
C MET A 142 -14.80 -3.05 2.23
N SER A 143 -16.03 -2.58 2.47
CA SER A 143 -16.44 -1.22 2.07
C SER A 143 -16.21 -0.18 3.18
N ASN A 144 -15.88 1.05 2.81
CA ASN A 144 -15.79 2.19 3.72
C ASN A 144 -17.09 3.00 3.86
N ASP A 145 -18.24 2.42 3.46
CA ASP A 145 -19.55 3.10 3.47
C ASP A 145 -20.22 3.16 4.85
N SER A 146 -19.85 2.25 5.76
CA SER A 146 -20.44 2.19 7.11
C SER A 146 -19.49 2.72 8.18
N ASP A 147 -20.04 3.41 9.19
CA ASP A 147 -19.30 3.89 10.36
C ASP A 147 -18.60 2.76 11.12
N THR A 148 -19.23 1.59 11.22
CA THR A 148 -18.66 0.42 11.89
C THR A 148 -17.43 -0.10 11.14
N THR A 149 -17.50 -0.14 9.80
CA THR A 149 -16.38 -0.56 8.97
C THR A 149 -15.27 0.49 8.96
N ASN A 150 -15.61 1.79 8.95
CA ASN A 150 -14.62 2.86 9.11
C ASN A 150 -13.83 2.73 10.42
N LYS A 151 -14.51 2.47 11.55
CA LYS A 151 -13.84 2.24 12.85
C LYS A 151 -12.91 1.03 12.81
N LEU A 152 -13.34 -0.07 12.18
CA LEU A 152 -12.51 -1.27 12.01
C LEU A 152 -11.28 -1.00 11.14
N LEU A 153 -11.47 -0.35 9.99
CA LEU A 153 -10.39 0.02 9.07
C LEU A 153 -9.39 0.97 9.74
N ILE A 154 -9.85 1.94 10.53
CA ILE A 154 -8.96 2.82 11.30
C ILE A 154 -8.16 2.00 12.31
N LYS A 155 -8.80 1.07 13.04
CA LYS A 155 -8.11 0.20 14.01
C LYS A 155 -7.04 -0.66 13.33
N MET A 156 -7.33 -1.20 12.15
CA MET A 156 -6.35 -1.97 11.37
C MET A 156 -5.23 -1.08 10.86
N PHE A 157 -5.55 0.06 10.24
CA PHE A 157 -4.56 0.96 9.67
C PHE A 157 -3.62 1.57 10.73
N LYS A 158 -4.09 1.77 11.96
CA LYS A 158 -3.26 2.16 13.11
C LYS A 158 -2.18 1.12 13.44
N LYS A 159 -2.48 -0.18 13.31
CA LYS A 159 -1.51 -1.26 13.59
C LYS A 159 -0.40 -1.32 12.54
N VAL A 160 -0.71 -0.91 11.32
CA VAL A 160 0.20 -0.93 10.17
C VAL A 160 1.20 0.25 10.24
N GLN A 161 0.77 1.40 10.75
CA GLN A 161 1.56 2.64 10.81
C GLN A 161 2.59 2.66 11.94
N ASN A 162 3.64 3.47 11.75
CA ASN A 162 4.60 3.78 12.81
C ASN A 162 3.92 4.50 13.99
N LEU A 163 4.24 4.08 15.22
CA LEU A 163 3.59 4.56 16.45
C LEU A 163 3.66 6.10 16.60
N ALA A 164 4.79 6.71 16.24
CA ALA A 164 4.97 8.16 16.30
C ALA A 164 3.97 8.93 15.41
N LEU A 165 3.68 8.40 14.20
CA LEU A 165 2.69 9.00 13.30
C LEU A 165 1.28 8.84 13.87
N VAL A 166 0.95 7.66 14.40
CA VAL A 166 -0.35 7.38 15.02
C VAL A 166 -0.59 8.32 16.20
N GLN A 167 0.38 8.49 17.10
CA GLN A 167 0.28 9.39 18.24
C GLN A 167 0.01 10.83 17.80
N LYS A 168 0.75 11.31 16.80
CA LYS A 168 0.59 12.67 16.28
C LYS A 168 -0.79 12.91 15.66
N ILE A 169 -1.34 11.92 14.95
CA ILE A 169 -2.70 12.00 14.40
C ILE A 169 -3.76 11.98 15.52
N ILE A 170 -3.59 11.16 16.55
CA ILE A 170 -4.53 11.09 17.70
C ILE A 170 -4.55 12.40 18.48
N GLN A 171 -3.39 13.05 18.64
CA GLN A 171 -3.24 14.33 19.35
C GLN A 171 -3.66 15.54 18.50
N SER A 172 -3.91 15.35 17.21
CA SER A 172 -4.37 16.43 16.35
C SER A 172 -5.79 16.87 16.75
N GLU A 173 -6.04 18.17 16.68
CA GLU A 173 -7.26 18.83 17.16
C GLU A 173 -8.56 18.17 16.67
N LYS A 174 -8.58 17.78 15.38
CA LYS A 174 -9.72 17.05 14.79
C LYS A 174 -9.44 15.55 14.73
N ARG A 175 -9.89 14.76 15.70
CA ARG A 175 -9.72 13.30 15.63
C ARG A 175 -10.47 12.73 14.40
N PRO A 176 -9.81 12.01 13.47
CA PRO A 176 -10.48 11.44 12.32
C PRO A 176 -11.49 10.36 12.72
N THR A 177 -12.71 10.44 12.19
CA THR A 177 -13.76 9.42 12.37
C THR A 177 -13.91 8.53 11.15
N LYS A 178 -13.54 9.05 9.97
CA LYS A 178 -13.53 8.32 8.70
C LYS A 178 -12.12 7.89 8.31
N ILE A 179 -12.01 6.73 7.65
CA ILE A 179 -10.69 6.23 7.23
C ILE A 179 -10.03 7.15 6.20
N LYS A 180 -10.81 7.81 5.33
CA LYS A 180 -10.31 8.77 4.35
C LYS A 180 -9.58 9.95 5.02
N GLU A 181 -10.20 10.55 6.04
CA GLU A 181 -9.58 11.63 6.83
C GLU A 181 -8.29 11.18 7.50
N TRP A 182 -8.24 9.92 7.95
CA TRP A 182 -7.01 9.35 8.51
C TRP A 182 -5.90 9.27 7.46
N TYR A 183 -6.20 8.82 6.24
CA TYR A 183 -5.24 8.77 5.15
C TYR A 183 -4.67 10.14 4.83
N ASP A 184 -5.53 11.16 4.72
CA ASP A 184 -5.12 12.51 4.38
C ASP A 184 -4.17 13.11 5.42
N LYS A 185 -4.47 12.88 6.71
CA LYS A 185 -3.58 13.29 7.80
C LYS A 185 -2.25 12.56 7.78
N ALA A 186 -2.27 11.23 7.60
CA ALA A 186 -1.04 10.44 7.54
C ALA A 186 -0.11 10.93 6.41
N MET A 187 -0.67 11.20 5.23
CA MET A 187 0.07 11.74 4.09
C MET A 187 0.60 13.16 4.36
N SER A 188 -0.21 14.03 4.98
CA SER A 188 0.21 15.39 5.33
C SER A 188 1.37 15.41 6.34
N TYR A 189 1.30 14.59 7.38
CA TYR A 189 2.37 14.50 8.38
C TYR A 189 3.65 13.88 7.82
N ASP A 190 3.55 12.87 6.96
CA ASP A 190 4.70 12.27 6.28
C ASP A 190 5.40 13.28 5.36
N ARG A 191 4.63 14.02 4.54
CA ARG A 191 5.16 15.10 3.70
C ARG A 191 5.85 16.18 4.53
N SER A 192 5.22 16.62 5.62
CA SER A 192 5.77 17.61 6.53
C SER A 192 7.07 17.13 7.20
N TYR A 193 7.12 15.87 7.61
CA TYR A 193 8.31 15.27 8.20
C TYR A 193 9.47 15.21 7.19
N ARG A 194 9.21 14.78 5.96
CA ARG A 194 10.22 14.73 4.90
C ARG A 194 10.75 16.11 4.55
N LEU A 195 9.89 17.12 4.51
CA LEU A 195 10.27 18.51 4.29
C LEU A 195 11.16 19.03 5.44
N ALA A 196 10.78 18.74 6.69
CA ALA A 196 11.60 19.10 7.85
C ALA A 196 12.98 18.42 7.86
N MET A 197 13.05 17.14 7.47
CA MET A 197 14.33 16.42 7.36
C MET A 197 15.19 16.97 6.21
N ALA A 198 14.59 17.39 5.09
CA ALA A 198 15.32 18.03 4.00
C ALA A 198 15.92 19.38 4.42
N ILE A 199 15.17 20.18 5.21
CA ILE A 199 15.66 21.45 5.77
C ILE A 199 16.79 21.22 6.78
N LYS A 200 16.68 20.19 7.62
CA LYS A 200 17.69 19.88 8.64
C LYS A 200 19.04 19.48 8.03
N GLY A 201 19.07 19.05 6.77
CA GLY A 201 20.28 18.58 6.09
C GLY A 201 20.83 17.27 6.67
N PRO A 202 21.91 16.71 6.10
CA PRO A 202 22.56 15.53 6.65
C PRO A 202 23.04 15.83 8.08
N SER A 203 22.61 14.99 9.03
CA SER A 203 23.02 15.09 10.42
C SER A 203 24.55 15.02 10.52
N GLN A 204 25.21 16.10 10.97
CA GLN A 204 26.63 16.08 11.34
C GLN A 204 26.90 15.27 12.63
N SER A 205 26.10 14.24 12.92
CA SER A 205 26.21 13.46 14.15
C SER A 205 27.08 12.22 13.97
N ASN A 206 28.19 12.34 13.23
CA ASN A 206 29.24 11.32 13.14
C ASN A 206 30.65 11.95 13.21
N ALA A 207 30.80 13.12 13.84
CA ALA A 207 32.08 13.44 14.45
C ALA A 207 32.27 12.46 15.62
N ARG A 208 32.93 11.33 15.36
CA ARG A 208 33.34 10.39 16.40
C ARG A 208 34.03 11.20 17.50
N PHE A 209 33.47 11.21 18.70
CA PHE A 209 34.20 11.70 19.87
C PHE A 209 35.41 10.78 20.04
N ILE A 210 36.58 11.23 19.59
CA ILE A 210 37.85 10.59 19.92
C ILE A 210 38.17 11.10 21.32
N PRO A 211 38.13 10.26 22.37
CA PRO A 211 38.58 10.70 23.68
C PRO A 211 40.06 11.09 23.54
N ARG A 212 40.37 12.35 23.85
CA ARG A 212 41.76 12.82 23.92
C ARG A 212 42.43 12.01 25.02
N SER A 213 43.34 11.10 24.65
CA SER A 213 44.18 10.42 25.64
C SER A 213 44.93 11.50 26.45
N ALA A 214 44.91 11.38 27.77
CA ALA A 214 45.69 12.26 28.63
C ALA A 214 47.16 12.29 28.16
N PRO A 215 47.84 13.45 28.14
CA PRO A 215 49.25 13.50 27.78
C PRO A 215 50.02 12.61 28.76
N ARG A 216 50.88 11.72 28.25
CA ARG A 216 51.81 10.98 29.12
C ARG A 216 52.73 12.01 29.79
N LYS A 217 52.71 12.06 31.12
CA LYS A 217 53.59 12.92 31.93
C LYS A 217 55.03 12.42 31.72
N ASP A 218 55.92 13.32 31.32
CA ASP A 218 57.34 13.03 31.10
C ASP A 218 57.97 12.57 32.43
N PRO A 219 58.58 11.38 32.51
CA PRO A 219 59.20 10.86 33.73
C PRO A 219 60.40 11.69 34.21
N PHE A 220 60.90 12.64 33.42
CA PHE A 220 61.96 13.57 33.80
C PHE A 220 61.47 15.01 34.00
N ALA A 221 60.16 15.27 33.94
CA ALA A 221 59.64 16.58 34.31
C ALA A 221 59.86 16.81 35.81
N MET A 222 60.62 17.85 36.18
CA MET A 222 60.76 18.25 37.58
C MET A 222 59.37 18.51 38.18
N ASP A 223 59.01 17.80 39.26
CA ASP A 223 57.79 18.06 40.00
C ASP A 223 57.92 19.43 40.66
N VAL A 224 57.23 20.40 40.06
CA VAL A 224 57.00 21.70 40.69
C VAL A 224 55.79 21.52 41.58
N ASP A 225 56.01 21.43 42.90
CA ASP A 225 54.90 21.38 43.85
C ASP A 225 54.00 22.60 43.62
N VAL A 226 52.74 22.31 43.29
CA VAL A 226 51.72 23.34 43.12
C VAL A 226 51.42 23.88 44.50
N MET A 227 51.98 25.05 44.79
CA MET A 227 51.72 25.81 46.02
C MET A 227 50.21 25.89 46.26
N THR A 228 49.78 25.35 47.39
CA THR A 228 48.36 25.36 47.74
C THR A 228 47.89 26.80 47.98
N THR A 229 46.60 27.07 47.81
CA THR A 229 46.03 28.39 48.08
C THR A 229 46.27 28.85 49.52
N GLU A 230 46.43 27.89 50.43
CA GLU A 230 46.71 28.10 51.85
C GLU A 230 48.17 28.51 52.08
N GLU A 231 49.14 27.86 51.44
CA GLU A 231 50.54 28.26 51.50
C GLU A 231 50.76 29.64 50.88
N ARG A 232 50.11 29.92 49.75
CA ARG A 232 50.18 31.23 49.08
C ARG A 232 49.64 32.36 49.96
N THR A 233 48.54 32.12 50.65
CA THR A 233 47.95 33.11 51.58
C THR A 233 48.77 33.26 52.86
N SER A 234 49.41 32.19 53.34
CA SER A 234 50.33 32.25 54.49
C SER A 234 51.59 33.07 54.20
N LEU A 235 52.16 32.97 52.99
CA LEU A 235 53.31 33.75 52.55
C LEU A 235 52.96 35.23 52.38
N MET A 236 51.76 35.54 51.88
CA MET A 236 51.27 36.92 51.80
C MET A 236 51.07 37.56 53.18
N LYS A 237 50.62 36.80 54.18
CA LYS A 237 50.55 37.28 55.57
C LYS A 237 51.94 37.44 56.21
N LYS A 238 52.88 36.55 55.90
CA LYS A 238 54.27 36.65 56.38
C LYS A 238 55.05 37.81 55.75
N GLY A 239 54.68 38.26 54.55
CA GLY A 239 55.31 39.39 53.84
C GLY A 239 54.80 40.78 54.22
N ALA A 240 53.82 40.90 55.13
CA ALA A 240 53.13 42.16 55.43
C ALA A 240 53.64 42.92 56.67
N TYR A 241 54.90 42.69 57.08
CA TYR A 241 55.58 43.56 58.05
C TYR A 241 57.04 43.77 57.66
N ALA A 242 57.30 44.75 56.80
CA ALA A 242 58.58 45.44 56.74
C ALA A 242 58.33 46.90 56.34
N ASN A 243 58.64 47.78 57.29
CA ASN A 243 58.57 49.24 57.27
C ASN A 243 59.28 49.89 56.07
N ASN A 244 58.80 51.09 55.73
CA ASN A 244 59.54 52.38 55.76
C ASN A 244 58.60 53.42 55.11
N GLN A 245 57.96 54.34 55.81
CA GLN A 245 58.52 55.43 56.62
C GLN A 245 59.74 56.10 55.94
N ASP A 246 59.51 57.33 55.51
CA ASP A 246 60.44 58.41 55.16
C ASP A 246 61.29 58.33 53.87
N ILE A 247 61.14 59.38 53.05
CA ILE A 247 62.14 60.38 52.60
C ILE A 247 61.39 61.28 51.60
N LEU A 248 60.84 62.43 52.00
CA LEU A 248 61.45 63.76 52.17
C LEU A 248 61.82 64.49 50.85
N LEU A 249 61.20 65.68 50.75
CA LEU A 249 61.39 66.86 49.88
C LEU A 249 60.84 66.81 48.46
#